data_AF-A0A535YR92-F1
#
_entry.id   AF-A0A535YR92-F1
#
_cell.length_a   1.000
_cell.length_b   1.000
_cell.length_c   1.000
_cell.angle_alpha   90.00
_cell.angle_beta   90.00
_cell.angle_gamma   90.00
#
_symmetry.space_group_name_H-M   'P 1'
#
loop_
_entity.id
_entity.type
_entity.pdbx_description
1 polymer ?
#
loop_
_entity_poly.entity_id
_entity_poly.type
_entity_poly.pdbx_seq_one_letter_code
_entity_poly.pdbx_strand_id
1 'polypeptide(L)' 'MSVLTKVLGDPNAREVKRHLERVADINQLEPLMQQLSDDELKAKTAEFRNQLAEGHALDDLLVEAFAVVREAARR' A
#
# COMPACT_ATOMS: atom_id res chain seq x y z
N MET A 1 -11.52 28.86 9.39
CA MET A 1 -12.20 27.58 9.72
C MET A 1 -13.67 27.87 9.99
N SER A 2 -14.56 27.43 9.09
CA SER A 2 -16.01 27.67 9.20
C SER A 2 -16.65 26.73 10.24
N VAL A 3 -17.76 27.14 10.86
CA VAL A 3 -18.50 26.31 11.83
C VAL A 3 -18.99 25.00 11.17
N LEU A 4 -19.31 25.03 9.86
CA LEU A 4 -19.66 23.82 9.09
C LEU A 4 -18.53 22.78 9.04
N THR A 5 -17.28 23.20 8.82
CA THR A 5 -16.11 22.28 8.81
C THR A 5 -15.83 21.64 10.16
N LYS A 6 -16.24 22.28 11.28
CA LYS A 6 -16.13 21.68 12.62
C LYS A 6 -17.20 20.62 12.91
N VAL A 7 -18.36 20.70 12.26
CA VAL A 7 -19.50 19.81 12.50
C VAL A 7 -19.54 18.64 11.50
N LEU A 8 -19.17 18.88 10.23
CA LEU A 8 -19.18 17.86 9.16
C LEU A 8 -17.80 17.27 8.87
N GLY A 9 -16.75 17.82 9.49
CA GLY A 9 -15.36 17.48 9.19
C GLY A 9 -14.87 18.13 7.90
N ASP A 10 -13.54 18.11 7.73
CA ASP A 10 -12.90 18.53 6.49
C ASP A 10 -12.77 17.30 5.55
N PRO A 11 -13.41 17.32 4.36
CA PRO A 11 -13.33 16.21 3.42
C PRO A 11 -11.90 15.93 2.96
N ASN A 12 -11.05 16.96 2.84
CA ASN A 12 -9.64 16.76 2.50
C ASN A 12 -8.90 16.05 3.63
N ALA A 13 -9.14 16.46 4.88
CA ALA A 13 -8.56 15.79 6.04
C ALA A 13 -9.00 14.32 6.14
N ARG A 14 -10.25 14.01 5.75
CA ARG A 14 -10.75 12.63 5.69
C ARG A 14 -10.04 11.80 4.62
N GLU A 15 -9.85 12.33 3.42
CA GLU A 15 -9.11 11.63 2.37
C GLU A 15 -7.64 11.42 2.75
N VAL A 16 -7.00 12.45 3.31
CA VAL A 16 -5.62 12.32 3.83
C VAL A 16 -5.54 11.22 4.89
N LYS A 17 -6.50 11.16 5.83
CA LYS A 17 -6.54 10.10 6.84
C LYS A 17 -6.65 8.70 6.21
N ARG A 18 -7.50 8.52 5.20
CA ARG A 18 -7.65 7.25 4.47
C ARG A 18 -6.34 6.82 3.80
N HIS A 19 -5.59 7.76 3.23
CA HIS A 19 -4.28 7.47 2.65
C HIS A 19 -3.23 7.13 3.72
N LEU A 20 -3.24 7.84 4.86
CA LEU A 20 -2.34 7.55 5.98
C LEU A 20 -2.57 6.16 6.58
N GLU A 21 -3.82 5.69 6.65
CA GLU A 21 -4.15 4.33 7.06
C GLU A 21 -3.51 3.30 6.11
N ARG A 22 -3.65 3.47 4.79
CA ARG A 22 -2.99 2.60 3.80
C ARG A 22 -1.46 2.64 3.91
N VAL A 23 -0.87 3.82 4.14
CA VAL A 23 0.58 3.96 4.36
C VAL A 23 1.01 3.19 5.61
N ALA A 24 0.22 3.22 6.68
CA ALA A 24 0.51 2.44 7.88
C ALA A 24 0.52 0.93 7.59
N ASP A 25 -0.46 0.42 6.82
CA ASP A 25 -0.53 -0.98 6.41
C ASP A 25 0.68 -1.38 5.55
N ILE A 26 1.07 -0.53 4.59
CA ILE A 26 2.27 -0.75 3.76
C ILE A 26 3.54 -0.83 4.64
N ASN A 27 3.67 0.07 5.60
CA ASN A 27 4.84 0.12 6.48
C ASN A 27 4.94 -1.10 7.41
N GLN A 28 3.81 -1.72 7.76
CA GLN A 28 3.82 -2.96 8.55
C GLN A 28 4.43 -4.14 7.79
N LEU A 29 4.38 -4.13 6.46
CA LEU A 29 4.98 -5.17 5.62
C LEU A 29 6.48 -4.96 5.36
N GLU A 30 7.03 -3.78 5.66
CA GLU A 30 8.44 -3.46 5.42
C GLU A 30 9.42 -4.48 6.03
N PRO A 31 9.28 -4.91 7.31
CA PRO A 31 10.19 -5.88 7.89
C PRO A 31 10.17 -7.24 7.17
N LEU A 32 9.04 -7.61 6.55
CA LEU A 32 8.92 -8.84 5.77
C LEU A 32 9.61 -8.69 4.42
N MET A 33 9.42 -7.55 3.73
CA MET A 33 10.06 -7.29 2.44
C MET A 33 11.58 -7.18 2.57
N GLN A 34 12.08 -6.61 3.67
CA GLN A 34 13.52 -6.51 3.96
C GLN A 34 14.20 -7.87 4.12
N GLN A 35 13.47 -8.91 4.52
CA GLN A 35 14.01 -10.26 4.69
C GLN A 35 14.19 -11.00 3.36
N LEU A 36 13.52 -10.55 2.29
CA LEU A 36 13.61 -11.17 0.98
C LEU A 36 14.95 -10.86 0.31
N SER A 37 15.53 -11.85 -0.36
CA SER A 37 16.61 -11.65 -1.32
C SER A 37 16.12 -10.88 -2.55
N ASP A 38 17.05 -10.41 -3.39
CA ASP A 38 16.69 -9.68 -4.62
C ASP A 38 15.87 -10.54 -5.60
N ASP A 39 16.15 -11.84 -5.66
CA ASP A 39 15.43 -12.77 -6.53
C ASP A 39 14.03 -13.05 -5.98
N GLU A 40 13.88 -13.19 -4.67
CA GLU A 40 12.56 -13.33 -4.02
C GLU A 40 11.72 -12.05 -4.19
N LEU A 41 12.32 -10.86 -4.04
CA LEU A 41 11.63 -9.59 -4.23
C LEU A 41 11.17 -9.41 -5.69
N LYS A 42 11.98 -9.84 -6.67
CA LYS A 42 11.58 -9.88 -8.09
C LYS A 42 10.45 -10.88 -8.33
N ALA A 43 10.49 -12.05 -7.69
CA ALA A 43 9.48 -13.11 -7.86
C ALA A 43 8.06 -12.65 -7.46
N LYS A 44 7.94 -11.72 -6.49
CA LYS A 44 6.65 -11.09 -6.13
C LYS A 44 5.90 -10.50 -7.32
N THR A 45 6.60 -10.00 -8.34
CA THR A 45 5.95 -9.48 -9.56
C THR A 45 5.22 -10.57 -10.33
N ALA A 46 5.78 -11.78 -10.40
CA ALA A 46 5.11 -12.91 -11.05
C ALA A 46 3.91 -13.39 -10.23
N GLU A 47 4.03 -13.41 -8.89
CA GLU A 47 2.92 -13.72 -7.98
C GLU A 47 1.73 -12.77 -8.18
N PHE A 48 1.97 -11.45 -8.21
CA PHE A 48 0.91 -10.47 -8.44
C PHE A 48 0.25 -10.63 -9.81
N ARG A 49 1.01 -10.95 -10.86
CA ARG A 49 0.43 -11.22 -12.19
C ARG A 49 -0.47 -12.45 -12.18
N ASN A 50 -0.08 -13.50 -11.46
CA ASN A 50 -0.89 -14.71 -11.30
C ASN A 50 -2.19 -14.40 -10.56
N GLN A 51 -2.13 -13.65 -9.44
CA GLN A 51 -3.32 -13.25 -8.70
C GLN A 51 -4.29 -12.41 -9.55
N LEU A 52 -3.77 -11.49 -10.38
CA LEU A 52 -4.60 -10.74 -11.32
C LEU A 52 -5.24 -11.65 -12.38
N ALA A 53 -4.51 -12.67 -12.86
CA ALA A 53 -5.05 -13.67 -13.78
C ALA A 53 -6.14 -14.55 -13.14
N GLU A 54 -6.05 -14.77 -11.83
CA GLU A 54 -7.05 -15.48 -11.02
C GLU A 54 -8.29 -14.61 -10.70
N GLY A 55 -8.26 -13.32 -11.04
CA GLY A 55 -9.41 -12.41 -10.93
C GLY A 55 -9.37 -11.47 -9.73
N HIS A 56 -8.25 -11.39 -9.00
CA HIS A 56 -8.07 -10.39 -7.95
C HIS A 56 -8.09 -8.96 -8.54
N ALA A 57 -8.61 -8.01 -7.76
CA ALA A 57 -8.59 -6.60 -8.14
C ALA A 57 -7.23 -5.98 -7.80
N LEU A 58 -6.87 -4.90 -8.51
CA LEU A 58 -5.65 -4.14 -8.19
C LEU A 58 -5.65 -3.60 -6.76
N ASP A 59 -6.83 -3.24 -6.24
CA ASP A 59 -6.97 -2.76 -4.86
C ASP A 59 -6.63 -3.84 -3.82
N ASP A 60 -6.83 -5.13 -4.14
CA ASP A 60 -6.46 -6.24 -3.25
C ASP A 60 -4.94 -6.37 -3.12
N LEU A 61 -4.20 -6.01 -4.17
CA LEU A 61 -2.74 -6.12 -4.23
C LEU A 61 -2.01 -4.85 -3.81
N LEU A 62 -2.75 -3.75 -3.61
CA LEU A 62 -2.19 -2.40 -3.47
C LEU A 62 -1.18 -2.32 -2.33
N VAL A 63 -1.52 -2.84 -1.15
CA VAL A 63 -0.66 -2.73 0.05
C VAL A 63 0.64 -3.50 -0.14
N GLU A 64 0.57 -4.76 -0.58
CA GLU A 64 1.74 -5.61 -0.73
C GLU A 64 2.63 -5.16 -1.90
N ALA A 65 2.02 -4.79 -3.04
CA ALA A 65 2.76 -4.29 -4.19
C ALA A 65 3.52 -2.99 -3.87
N PHE A 66 2.92 -2.08 -3.11
CA PHE A 66 3.61 -0.86 -2.67
C PHE A 66 4.73 -1.16 -1.67
N ALA A 67 4.57 -2.15 -0.78
CA ALA A 67 5.63 -2.58 0.12
C ALA A 67 6.84 -3.15 -0.66
N VAL A 68 6.58 -3.95 -1.69
CA VAL A 68 7.62 -4.48 -2.60
C VAL A 68 8.34 -3.35 -3.33
N VAL A 69 7.61 -2.41 -3.93
CA VAL A 69 8.21 -1.26 -4.66
C VAL A 69 9.02 -0.38 -3.71
N ARG A 70 8.54 -0.15 -2.48
CA ARG A 70 9.25 0.64 -1.48
C ARG A 70 10.60 0.01 -1.11
N GLU A 71 10.64 -1.29 -0.86
CA GLU A 71 11.91 -1.97 -0.57
C GLU A 71 12.82 -2.00 -1.80
N ALA A 72 12.27 -2.20 -3.00
CA ALA A 72 13.05 -2.14 -4.24
C ALA A 72 13.67 -0.76 -4.50
N ALA A 73 13.00 0.33 -4.10
CA ALA A 73 13.54 1.69 -4.22
C ALA A 73 14.57 2.04 -3.14
N ARG A 74 14.60 1.29 -2.02
CA ARG A 74 15.52 1.51 -0.90
C ARG A 74 16.90 0.87 -1.15
N ARG A 75 16.92 -0.27 -1.85
CA ARG A 75 18.15 -1.02 -2.20
C ARG A 75 18.92 -0.34 -3.32
#